data_AF-A0A6J2STA4-F1
#
_entry.id   AF-A0A6J2STA4-F1
#
_cell.length_a   1.000
_cell.length_b   1.000
_cell.length_c   1.000
_cell.angle_alpha   90.00
_cell.angle_beta   90.00
_cell.angle_gamma   90.00
#
_symmetry.space_group_name_H-M   'P 1'
#
loop_
_entity.id
_entity.type
_entity.pdbx_description
1 polymer ?
#
loop_
_entity_poly.entity_id
_entity_poly.type
_entity_poly.pdbx_seq_one_letter_code
_entity_poly.pdbx_strand_id
1 'polypeptide(L)'
;MKLFFLVVLLLQLQNWPLANAYNYCDHNENICAPLIRKHFICSLEAELPPLFNRTTLLLSMPDTYALRDLILEYHNKFRNRVASGLLIAANNQTFPPASRMRELIWDMELAYTARIHAKTVSFKHSLCRSVQRFRNVGENLSMTFSTGKLSTIADLLDATLLGMFNEYLLIDDPASVPNDLDFITFLPVKCTELKGSNQALQVMNRSEIIKMIEKLWAYRRNAAD
;
A
#
# COMPACT_ATOMS: atom_id res chain seq x y z
N MET A 1 15.87 50.34 -8.52
CA MET A 1 16.40 49.04 -8.06
C MET A 1 15.57 48.41 -6.93
N LYS A 2 15.24 49.13 -5.83
CA LYS A 2 14.42 48.59 -4.72
C LYS A 2 13.02 48.08 -5.12
N LEU A 3 12.35 48.76 -6.05
CA LEU A 3 11.00 48.38 -6.51
C LEU A 3 10.99 47.07 -7.32
N PHE A 4 12.07 46.80 -8.09
CA PHE A 4 12.20 45.58 -8.89
C PHE A 4 12.35 44.33 -8.01
N PHE A 5 13.20 44.41 -6.97
CA PHE A 5 13.35 43.32 -5.98
C PHE A 5 12.03 43.02 -5.25
N LEU A 6 11.24 44.05 -4.96
CA LEU A 6 9.96 43.90 -4.27
C LEU A 6 8.91 43.20 -5.16
N VAL A 7 8.88 43.51 -6.46
CA VAL A 7 8.02 42.82 -7.44
C VAL A 7 8.44 41.37 -7.64
N VAL A 8 9.75 41.09 -7.75
CA VAL A 8 10.26 39.70 -7.86
C VAL A 8 9.91 38.89 -6.61
N LEU A 9 10.05 39.47 -5.41
CA LEU A 9 9.68 38.80 -4.15
C LEU A 9 8.17 38.47 -4.07
N LEU A 10 7.32 39.40 -4.51
CA LEU A 10 5.86 39.20 -4.54
C LEU A 10 5.43 38.13 -5.57
N LEU A 11 6.11 38.03 -6.71
CA LEU A 11 5.85 36.98 -7.71
C LEU A 11 6.27 35.58 -7.22
N GLN A 12 7.28 35.47 -6.35
CA GLN A 12 7.68 34.19 -5.74
C GLN A 12 6.68 33.69 -4.69
N LEU A 13 5.95 34.60 -4.02
CA LEU A 13 4.96 34.26 -3.00
C LEU A 13 3.64 33.72 -3.59
N GLN A 14 3.31 34.08 -4.84
CA GLN A 14 2.09 33.59 -5.51
C GLN A 14 2.17 32.13 -5.97
N ASN A 15 3.38 31.57 -6.07
CA ASN A 15 3.63 30.19 -6.52
C ASN A 15 3.91 29.22 -5.37
N TRP A 16 3.66 29.62 -4.11
CA TRP A 16 3.76 28.67 -3.01
C TRP A 16 2.59 27.70 -3.08
N PRO A 17 2.82 26.40 -3.32
CA PRO A 17 1.74 25.43 -3.24
C PRO A 17 1.20 25.51 -1.81
N LEU A 18 -0.09 25.84 -1.69
CA LEU A 18 -0.79 25.72 -0.42
C LEU A 18 -0.70 24.25 0.00
N ALA A 19 0.18 23.96 0.95
CA ALA A 19 0.29 22.65 1.55
C ALA A 19 -0.97 22.43 2.41
N ASN A 20 -2.02 21.90 1.81
CA ASN A 20 -3.19 21.42 2.53
C ASN A 20 -2.87 20.06 3.14
N ALA A 21 -2.64 20.03 4.44
CA ALA A 21 -2.54 18.79 5.21
C ALA A 21 -3.95 18.43 5.71
N TYR A 22 -4.37 17.19 5.43
CA TYR A 22 -5.63 16.67 5.93
C TYR A 22 -5.48 16.18 7.37
N ASN A 23 -6.36 16.62 8.26
CA ASN A 23 -6.33 16.21 9.66
C ASN A 23 -7.17 14.93 9.87
N TYR A 24 -6.50 13.77 9.80
CA TYR A 24 -7.12 12.46 10.06
C TYR A 24 -7.75 12.29 11.44
N CYS A 25 -7.44 13.19 12.38
CA CYS A 25 -7.89 13.13 13.77
C CYS A 25 -9.01 14.10 14.08
N ASP A 26 -9.53 14.81 13.08
CA ASP A 26 -10.75 15.58 13.23
C ASP A 26 -11.94 14.63 13.39
N HIS A 27 -12.56 14.68 14.58
CA HIS A 27 -13.71 13.85 14.93
C HIS A 27 -14.98 14.21 14.15
N ASN A 28 -15.00 15.36 13.47
CA ASN A 28 -16.15 15.80 12.68
C ASN A 28 -16.21 15.12 11.30
N GLU A 29 -15.14 14.44 10.87
CA GLU A 29 -15.04 13.87 9.54
C GLU A 29 -15.22 12.34 9.56
N ASN A 30 -16.42 11.90 9.18
CA ASN A 30 -16.79 10.48 9.11
C ASN A 30 -16.16 9.78 7.89
N ILE A 31 -14.83 9.70 7.80
CA ILE A 31 -14.11 8.96 6.74
C ILE A 31 -13.96 7.47 7.07
N CYS A 32 -13.94 7.14 8.36
CA CYS A 32 -13.91 5.76 8.85
C CYS A 32 -15.33 5.18 8.95
N ALA A 33 -15.44 3.84 8.98
CA ALA A 33 -16.72 3.17 9.19
C ALA A 33 -17.30 3.49 10.58
N PRO A 34 -18.63 3.53 10.78
CA PRO A 34 -19.25 3.95 12.05
C PRO A 34 -18.80 3.16 13.29
N LEU A 35 -18.45 1.88 13.12
CA LEU A 35 -17.93 1.01 14.18
C LEU A 35 -16.45 1.27 14.49
N ILE A 36 -15.70 1.85 13.55
CA ILE A 36 -14.27 2.15 13.65
C ILE A 36 -14.15 3.67 13.65
N ARG A 37 -14.28 4.30 14.82
CA ARG A 37 -14.44 5.76 14.92
C ARG A 37 -13.16 6.56 14.78
N LYS A 38 -11.99 5.92 14.69
CA LYS A 38 -10.69 6.60 14.75
C LYS A 38 -9.75 6.09 13.68
N HIS A 39 -9.16 7.03 12.93
CA HIS A 39 -8.11 6.72 11.96
C HIS A 39 -6.82 6.27 12.68
N PHE A 40 -6.10 5.30 12.13
CA PHE A 40 -4.96 4.66 12.80
C PHE A 40 -3.84 5.65 13.19
N ILE A 41 -3.64 6.69 12.37
CA ILE A 41 -2.64 7.75 12.61
C ILE A 41 -2.88 8.48 13.94
N CYS A 42 -4.11 8.52 14.42
CA CYS A 42 -4.48 9.27 15.61
C CYS A 42 -4.20 8.51 16.91
N SER A 43 -3.79 7.24 16.82
CA SER A 43 -3.61 6.37 17.97
C SER A 43 -2.57 5.27 17.71
N LEU A 44 -1.43 5.65 17.12
CA LEU A 44 -0.43 4.70 16.62
C LEU A 44 0.02 3.67 17.67
N GLU A 45 0.37 4.08 18.88
CA GLU A 45 0.90 3.16 19.90
C GLU A 45 -0.15 2.16 20.39
N ALA A 46 -1.39 2.60 20.58
CA ALA A 46 -2.47 1.74 21.03
C ALA A 46 -2.96 0.80 19.91
N GLU A 47 -2.98 1.28 18.67
CA GLU A 47 -3.49 0.52 17.53
C GLU A 47 -2.44 -0.40 16.92
N LEU A 48 -1.19 0.07 16.85
CA LEU A 48 -0.07 -0.54 16.14
C LEU A 48 1.15 -0.65 17.07
N PRO A 49 1.09 -1.48 18.11
CA PRO A 49 2.24 -1.71 18.97
C PRO A 49 3.39 -2.32 18.15
N PRO A 50 4.65 -1.96 18.45
CA PRO A 50 5.80 -2.50 17.73
C PRO A 50 5.89 -4.00 17.92
N LEU A 51 6.49 -4.70 16.94
CA LEU A 51 6.66 -6.15 17.00
C LEU A 51 7.34 -6.58 18.32
N PHE A 52 6.78 -7.60 18.97
CA PHE A 52 7.23 -8.11 20.27
C PHE A 52 7.34 -7.05 21.38
N ASN A 53 6.71 -5.88 21.24
CA ASN A 53 6.77 -4.73 22.16
C ASN A 53 8.20 -4.24 22.47
N ARG A 54 9.19 -4.57 21.63
CA ARG A 54 10.61 -4.27 21.87
C ARG A 54 11.38 -3.86 20.62
N THR A 55 10.80 -4.04 19.44
CA THR A 55 11.47 -3.69 18.18
C THR A 55 11.46 -2.18 18.00
N THR A 56 12.60 -1.62 17.62
CA THR A 56 12.78 -0.20 17.32
C THR A 56 13.09 0.00 15.85
N LEU A 57 12.63 1.13 15.29
CA LEU A 57 12.95 1.52 13.92
C LEU A 57 14.40 2.00 13.85
N LEU A 58 15.24 1.27 13.13
CA LEU A 58 16.63 1.68 12.88
C LEU A 58 16.75 2.63 11.70
N LEU A 59 16.14 2.25 10.57
CA LEU A 59 16.19 2.98 9.30
C LEU A 59 14.83 2.85 8.60
N SER A 60 14.46 3.87 7.85
CA SER A 60 13.28 3.86 6.98
C SER A 60 13.73 3.88 5.53
N MET A 61 12.94 3.25 4.65
CA MET A 61 13.19 3.29 3.22
C MET A 61 13.16 4.75 2.72
N PRO A 62 14.09 5.15 1.84
CA PRO A 62 14.16 6.51 1.36
C PRO A 62 12.97 6.81 0.44
N ASP A 63 12.36 7.98 0.59
CA ASP A 63 11.26 8.39 -0.27
C ASP A 63 11.76 9.07 -1.56
N THR A 64 12.22 8.27 -2.52
CA THR A 64 12.76 8.75 -3.81
C THR A 64 11.85 8.34 -4.98
N TYR A 65 11.83 9.13 -6.05
CA TYR A 65 11.09 8.77 -7.28
C TYR A 65 11.52 7.40 -7.81
N ALA A 66 12.82 7.12 -7.84
CA ALA A 66 13.34 5.81 -8.27
C ALA A 66 12.77 4.63 -7.48
N LEU A 67 12.62 4.76 -6.14
CA LEU A 67 12.01 3.70 -5.33
C LEU A 67 10.51 3.55 -5.63
N ARG A 68 9.80 4.67 -5.81
CA ARG A 68 8.37 4.66 -6.13
C ARG A 68 8.10 3.97 -7.47
N ASP A 69 8.88 4.33 -8.49
CA ASP A 69 8.77 3.77 -9.84
C ASP A 69 9.09 2.27 -9.82
N LEU A 70 10.15 1.87 -9.11
CA LEU A 70 10.50 0.46 -8.94
C LEU A 70 9.36 -0.32 -8.25
N ILE A 71 8.78 0.22 -7.18
CA ILE A 71 7.64 -0.41 -6.51
C ILE A 71 6.44 -0.57 -7.45
N LEU A 72 6.10 0.47 -8.23
CA LEU A 72 5.03 0.40 -9.22
C LEU A 72 5.32 -0.66 -10.29
N GLU A 73 6.55 -0.72 -10.79
CA GLU A 73 6.97 -1.69 -11.80
C GLU A 73 6.70 -3.12 -11.32
N TYR A 74 7.08 -3.45 -10.08
CA TYR A 74 6.79 -4.77 -9.49
C TYR A 74 5.28 -5.07 -9.50
N HIS A 75 4.46 -4.15 -8.99
CA HIS A 75 3.02 -4.36 -8.90
C HIS A 75 2.37 -4.49 -10.28
N ASN A 76 2.71 -3.58 -11.20
CA ASN A 76 2.12 -3.56 -12.54
C ASN A 76 2.56 -4.77 -13.36
N LYS A 77 3.80 -5.25 -13.19
CA LYS A 77 4.28 -6.51 -13.78
C LYS A 77 3.50 -7.72 -13.26
N PHE A 78 3.24 -7.78 -11.95
CA PHE A 78 2.44 -8.86 -11.35
C PHE A 78 0.98 -8.82 -11.78
N ARG A 79 0.36 -7.64 -11.76
CA ARG A 79 -1.01 -7.43 -12.26
C ARG A 79 -1.15 -7.82 -13.72
N ASN A 80 -0.17 -7.48 -14.56
CA ASN A 80 -0.15 -7.88 -15.96
C ASN A 80 -0.03 -9.40 -16.13
N ARG A 81 0.77 -10.09 -15.29
CA ARG A 81 0.86 -11.56 -15.31
C ARG A 81 -0.47 -12.21 -14.97
N VAL A 82 -1.13 -11.78 -13.91
CA VAL A 82 -2.48 -12.28 -13.55
C VAL A 82 -3.46 -12.01 -14.68
N ALA A 83 -3.48 -10.77 -15.20
CA ALA A 83 -4.42 -10.37 -16.24
C ALA A 83 -4.27 -11.14 -17.56
N SER A 84 -3.06 -11.60 -17.86
CA SER A 84 -2.77 -12.32 -19.11
C SER A 84 -3.51 -13.64 -19.26
N GLY A 85 -3.96 -14.25 -18.16
CA GLY A 85 -4.48 -15.63 -18.17
C GLY A 85 -3.42 -16.69 -18.49
N LEU A 86 -2.14 -16.37 -18.30
CA LEU A 86 -1.00 -17.29 -18.51
C LEU A 86 -0.32 -17.70 -17.20
N LEU A 87 -0.82 -17.22 -16.06
CA LEU A 87 -0.29 -17.57 -14.75
C LEU A 87 -0.75 -18.99 -14.38
N ILE A 88 0.19 -19.87 -14.02
CA ILE A 88 -0.07 -21.28 -13.71
C ILE A 88 0.13 -21.51 -12.22
N ALA A 89 -0.89 -22.01 -11.52
CA ALA A 89 -0.84 -22.37 -10.12
C ALA A 89 -0.03 -23.66 -9.87
N ALA A 90 0.25 -23.97 -8.59
CA ALA A 90 1.04 -25.15 -8.22
C ALA A 90 0.42 -26.49 -8.65
N ASN A 91 -0.91 -26.52 -8.82
CA ASN A 91 -1.67 -27.69 -9.28
C ASN A 91 -1.78 -27.79 -10.82
N ASN A 92 -0.97 -27.04 -11.57
CA ASN A 92 -0.99 -26.91 -13.03
C ASN A 92 -2.28 -26.34 -13.64
N GLN A 93 -3.19 -25.76 -12.83
CA GLN A 93 -4.33 -25.01 -13.34
C GLN A 93 -3.91 -23.58 -13.68
N THR A 94 -4.54 -23.01 -14.70
CA THR A 94 -4.24 -21.65 -15.17
C THR A 94 -5.25 -20.66 -14.61
N PHE A 95 -4.79 -19.50 -14.16
CA PHE A 95 -5.66 -18.41 -13.74
C PHE A 95 -6.45 -17.87 -14.93
N PRO A 96 -7.73 -17.51 -14.75
CA PRO A 96 -8.50 -16.88 -15.81
C PRO A 96 -7.92 -15.52 -16.19
N PRO A 97 -8.01 -15.10 -17.47
CA PRO A 97 -7.64 -13.75 -17.86
C PRO A 97 -8.56 -12.73 -17.19
N ALA A 98 -7.99 -11.60 -16.77
CA ALA A 98 -8.78 -10.55 -16.14
C ALA A 98 -9.60 -9.81 -17.19
N SER A 99 -10.90 -9.60 -16.90
CA SER A 99 -11.77 -8.82 -17.79
C SER A 99 -11.38 -7.33 -17.82
N ARG A 100 -10.82 -6.82 -16.71
CA ARG A 100 -10.41 -5.42 -16.56
C ARG A 100 -9.39 -5.24 -15.45
N MET A 101 -8.10 -5.33 -15.78
CA MET A 101 -7.00 -5.03 -14.85
C MET A 101 -6.31 -3.74 -15.27
N ARG A 102 -6.36 -2.70 -14.43
CA ARG A 102 -5.74 -1.40 -14.71
C ARG A 102 -4.33 -1.30 -14.12
N GLU A 103 -3.50 -0.48 -14.76
CA GLU A 103 -2.18 -0.12 -14.26
C GLU A 103 -2.30 0.77 -13.00
N LEU A 104 -1.55 0.43 -11.94
CA LEU A 104 -1.47 1.25 -10.73
C LEU A 104 -0.69 2.53 -11.00
N ILE A 105 -1.10 3.60 -10.35
CA ILE A 105 -0.37 4.87 -10.30
C ILE A 105 0.06 5.16 -8.86
N TRP A 106 1.11 5.95 -8.68
CA TRP A 106 1.57 6.32 -7.34
C TRP A 106 0.66 7.38 -6.74
N ASP A 107 0.22 7.16 -5.50
CA ASP A 107 -0.57 8.12 -4.73
C ASP A 107 0.20 8.56 -3.49
N MET A 108 0.44 9.87 -3.41
CA MET A 108 1.27 10.46 -2.37
C MET A 108 0.66 10.38 -0.97
N GLU A 109 -0.66 10.46 -0.86
CA GLU A 109 -1.38 10.41 0.41
C GLU A 109 -1.38 8.97 0.96
N LEU A 110 -1.66 7.99 0.10
CA LEU A 110 -1.60 6.57 0.47
C LEU A 110 -0.16 6.16 0.82
N ALA A 111 0.84 6.61 0.07
CA ALA A 111 2.24 6.38 0.41
C ALA A 111 2.64 7.00 1.76
N TYR A 112 2.16 8.21 2.07
CA TYR A 112 2.38 8.84 3.37
C TYR A 112 1.80 7.98 4.50
N THR A 113 0.53 7.57 4.40
CA THR A 113 -0.10 6.73 5.43
C THR A 113 0.62 5.38 5.60
N ALA A 114 1.07 4.75 4.51
CA ALA A 114 1.87 3.52 4.56
C ALA A 114 3.19 3.70 5.31
N ARG A 115 3.91 4.81 5.07
CA ARG A 115 5.15 5.11 5.79
C ARG A 115 4.91 5.38 7.27
N ILE A 116 3.83 6.05 7.63
CA ILE A 116 3.47 6.26 9.05
C ILE A 116 3.24 4.92 9.75
N HIS A 117 2.52 3.99 9.13
CA HIS A 117 2.36 2.65 9.69
C HIS A 117 3.70 1.91 9.74
N ALA A 118 4.50 1.87 8.67
CA ALA A 118 5.81 1.20 8.66
C ALA A 118 6.77 1.69 9.77
N LYS A 119 6.69 2.98 10.14
CA LYS A 119 7.49 3.55 11.23
C LYS A 119 7.14 2.98 12.62
N THR A 120 5.94 2.44 12.81
CA THR A 120 5.55 1.77 14.06
C THR A 120 6.24 0.41 14.22
N VAL A 121 6.78 -0.16 13.14
CA VAL A 121 7.35 -1.51 13.11
C VAL A 121 6.36 -2.58 13.62
N SER A 122 5.07 -2.31 13.44
CA SER A 122 3.97 -3.20 13.82
C SER A 122 3.62 -4.12 12.67
N PHE A 123 3.53 -5.43 12.91
CA PHE A 123 3.03 -6.39 11.92
C PHE A 123 1.54 -6.70 12.14
N LYS A 124 0.75 -5.65 12.37
CA LYS A 124 -0.69 -5.71 12.61
C LYS A 124 -1.39 -4.79 11.62
N HIS A 125 -2.48 -5.25 11.01
CA HIS A 125 -3.28 -4.39 10.14
C HIS A 125 -3.88 -3.20 10.88
N SER A 126 -3.86 -2.04 10.23
CA SER A 126 -4.50 -0.81 10.74
C SER A 126 -6.03 -0.90 10.66
N LEU A 127 -6.75 -0.43 11.69
CA LEU A 127 -8.22 -0.56 11.73
C LEU A 127 -8.95 0.35 10.73
N CYS A 128 -8.67 1.65 10.75
CA CYS A 128 -9.17 2.59 9.75
C CYS A 128 -8.00 3.33 9.12
N ARG A 129 -7.93 3.24 7.79
CA ARG A 129 -6.84 3.78 6.98
C ARG A 129 -7.32 4.53 5.73
N SER A 130 -8.59 4.90 5.76
CA SER A 130 -9.32 5.59 4.71
C SER A 130 -8.78 6.99 4.52
N VAL A 131 -8.84 7.47 3.29
CA VAL A 131 -8.56 8.88 2.95
C VAL A 131 -9.81 9.48 2.32
N GLN A 132 -9.92 10.80 2.27
CA GLN A 132 -11.15 11.46 1.80
C GLN A 132 -11.57 10.98 0.39
N ARG A 133 -10.58 10.75 -0.48
CA ARG A 133 -10.77 10.27 -1.87
C ARG A 133 -11.13 8.78 -1.94
N PHE A 134 -10.66 7.98 -0.98
CA PHE A 134 -10.79 6.53 -0.97
C PHE A 134 -11.24 6.03 0.41
N ARG A 135 -12.53 5.72 0.55
CA ARG A 135 -13.11 5.21 1.80
C ARG A 135 -12.68 3.78 2.14
N ASN A 136 -12.41 2.96 1.12
CA ASN A 136 -12.02 1.57 1.28
C ASN A 136 -10.61 1.41 0.71
N VAL A 137 -9.61 1.41 1.60
CA VAL A 137 -8.20 1.31 1.26
C VAL A 137 -7.67 -0.02 1.79
N GLY A 138 -7.12 -0.84 0.88
CA GLY A 138 -6.43 -2.07 1.22
C GLY A 138 -5.06 -1.81 1.86
N GLU A 139 -4.49 -2.85 2.46
CA GLU A 139 -3.18 -2.76 3.11
C GLU A 139 -2.51 -4.13 3.06
N ASN A 140 -1.29 -4.15 2.54
CA ASN A 140 -0.44 -5.31 2.59
C ASN A 140 0.77 -5.05 3.46
N LEU A 141 1.09 -6.06 4.26
CA LEU A 141 2.17 -6.03 5.23
C LEU A 141 3.16 -7.12 4.86
N SER A 142 4.41 -6.72 4.67
CA SER A 142 5.51 -7.67 4.54
C SER A 142 6.63 -7.29 5.50
N MET A 143 7.27 -8.32 6.04
CA MET A 143 8.40 -8.19 6.93
C MET A 143 9.46 -9.20 6.54
N THR A 144 10.70 -8.74 6.46
CA THR A 144 11.86 -9.61 6.27
C THR A 144 12.84 -9.38 7.43
N PHE A 145 13.51 -10.46 7.82
CA PHE A 145 14.51 -10.44 8.87
C PHE A 145 15.88 -10.49 8.23
N SER A 146 16.77 -9.58 8.65
CA SER A 146 18.14 -9.57 8.15
C SER A 146 18.90 -10.76 8.73
N THR A 147 19.67 -11.44 7.88
CA THR A 147 20.66 -12.46 8.28
C THR A 147 22.04 -11.86 8.57
N GLY A 148 22.16 -10.52 8.56
CA GLY A 148 23.43 -9.79 8.73
C GLY A 148 24.18 -9.50 7.42
N LYS A 149 23.64 -9.91 6.26
CA LYS A 149 24.18 -9.58 4.93
C LYS A 149 23.63 -8.23 4.45
N LEU A 150 24.49 -7.41 3.84
CA LEU A 150 24.04 -6.21 3.12
C LEU A 150 23.10 -6.63 1.98
N SER A 151 21.88 -6.11 2.02
CA SER A 151 20.85 -6.36 1.00
C SER A 151 20.60 -5.05 0.24
N THR A 152 20.48 -5.13 -1.08
CA THR A 152 20.07 -3.98 -1.89
C THR A 152 18.58 -3.71 -1.72
N ILE A 153 18.11 -2.54 -2.14
CA ILE A 153 16.67 -2.24 -2.20
C ILE A 153 15.92 -3.28 -3.05
N ALA A 154 16.50 -3.70 -4.18
CA ALA A 154 15.90 -4.71 -5.04
C ALA A 154 15.75 -6.06 -4.33
N ASP A 155 16.79 -6.53 -3.63
CA ASP A 155 16.74 -7.78 -2.85
C ASP A 155 15.62 -7.74 -1.79
N LEU A 156 15.44 -6.57 -1.17
CA LEU A 156 14.37 -6.35 -0.18
C LEU A 156 12.98 -6.35 -0.82
N LEU A 157 12.83 -5.73 -1.99
CA LEU A 157 11.57 -5.75 -2.74
C LEU A 157 11.25 -7.15 -3.28
N ASP A 158 12.24 -7.93 -3.70
CA ASP A 158 12.05 -9.34 -4.06
C ASP A 158 11.60 -10.17 -2.85
N ALA A 159 12.32 -10.07 -1.73
CA ALA A 159 11.96 -10.81 -0.52
C ALA A 159 10.56 -10.46 0.01
N THR A 160 10.02 -9.28 -0.33
CA THR A 160 8.74 -8.81 0.18
C THR A 160 7.64 -8.86 -0.88
N LEU A 161 7.74 -8.08 -1.95
CA LEU A 161 6.72 -7.99 -3.00
C LEU A 161 6.60 -9.26 -3.84
N LEU A 162 7.72 -9.88 -4.23
CA LEU A 162 7.67 -11.15 -4.98
C LEU A 162 7.24 -12.30 -4.06
N GLY A 163 7.69 -12.30 -2.80
CA GLY A 163 7.24 -13.26 -1.78
C GLY A 163 5.72 -13.23 -1.61
N MET A 164 5.18 -12.03 -1.43
CA MET A 164 3.74 -11.78 -1.41
C MET A 164 3.06 -12.25 -2.70
N PHE A 165 3.54 -11.82 -3.89
CA PHE A 165 2.96 -12.25 -5.17
C PHE A 165 2.87 -13.77 -5.28
N ASN A 166 3.93 -14.49 -4.92
CA ASN A 166 4.00 -15.95 -5.02
C ASN A 166 2.97 -16.71 -4.16
N GLU A 167 2.20 -16.04 -3.30
CA GLU A 167 1.04 -16.64 -2.64
C GLU A 167 -0.01 -17.14 -3.61
N TYR A 168 -0.01 -16.70 -4.88
CA TYR A 168 -0.86 -17.31 -5.92
C TYR A 168 -0.63 -18.83 -6.07
N LEU A 169 0.54 -19.33 -5.69
CA LEU A 169 0.86 -20.76 -5.71
C LEU A 169 0.11 -21.55 -4.64
N LEU A 170 -0.43 -20.88 -3.62
CA LEU A 170 -1.22 -21.47 -2.54
C LEU A 170 -2.71 -21.59 -2.88
N ILE A 171 -3.12 -21.14 -4.07
CA ILE A 171 -4.51 -21.15 -4.51
C ILE A 171 -4.81 -22.51 -5.16
N ASP A 172 -5.68 -23.27 -4.51
CA ASP A 172 -6.07 -24.62 -4.95
C ASP A 172 -7.04 -24.61 -6.15
N ASP A 173 -7.84 -23.54 -6.32
CA ASP A 173 -8.75 -23.39 -7.44
C ASP A 173 -8.64 -21.97 -8.04
N PRO A 174 -7.78 -21.77 -9.04
CA PRO A 174 -7.63 -20.49 -9.73
C PRO A 174 -8.91 -19.98 -10.40
N ALA A 175 -9.83 -20.87 -10.80
CA ALA A 175 -11.08 -20.47 -11.45
C ALA A 175 -12.10 -19.92 -10.45
N SER A 176 -11.98 -20.27 -9.17
CA SER A 176 -12.79 -19.69 -8.09
C SER A 176 -12.45 -18.22 -7.81
N VAL A 177 -11.28 -17.74 -8.25
CA VAL A 177 -10.86 -16.36 -8.05
C VAL A 177 -11.70 -15.45 -8.95
N PRO A 178 -12.50 -14.54 -8.38
CA PRO A 178 -13.32 -13.63 -9.18
C PRO A 178 -12.50 -12.82 -10.19
N ASN A 179 -13.01 -12.75 -11.42
CA ASN A 179 -12.38 -12.06 -12.54
C ASN A 179 -12.33 -10.52 -12.39
N ASP A 180 -13.01 -9.99 -11.36
CA ASP A 180 -13.14 -8.59 -10.97
C ASP A 180 -12.44 -8.28 -9.64
N LEU A 181 -11.91 -9.28 -8.93
CA LEU A 181 -11.02 -9.02 -7.81
C LEU A 181 -9.69 -8.47 -8.34
N ASP A 182 -9.39 -7.23 -7.97
CA ASP A 182 -8.03 -6.72 -7.90
C ASP A 182 -7.29 -7.57 -6.84
N PHE A 183 -6.80 -8.73 -7.27
CA PHE A 183 -6.30 -9.79 -6.40
C PHE A 183 -4.97 -9.40 -5.79
N ILE A 184 -4.99 -8.77 -4.61
CA ILE A 184 -3.82 -8.66 -3.74
C ILE A 184 -4.25 -8.67 -2.24
N THR A 185 -5.19 -9.53 -1.84
CA THR A 185 -5.33 -9.88 -0.42
C THR A 185 -4.37 -11.02 -0.10
N PHE A 186 -3.21 -10.67 0.45
CA PHE A 186 -2.24 -11.65 0.89
C PHE A 186 -2.58 -12.13 2.29
N LEU A 187 -2.67 -13.45 2.44
CA LEU A 187 -2.83 -14.10 3.74
C LEU A 187 -1.61 -13.72 4.60
N PRO A 188 -1.73 -13.68 5.93
CA PRO A 188 -0.60 -13.30 6.77
C PRO A 188 0.58 -14.20 6.45
N VAL A 189 1.69 -13.61 5.99
CA VAL A 189 3.00 -14.27 5.94
C VAL A 189 3.15 -14.98 7.28
N LYS A 190 3.11 -16.31 7.26
CA LYS A 190 3.41 -17.11 8.44
C LYS A 190 4.79 -16.66 8.87
N CYS A 191 4.90 -15.95 10.00
CA CYS A 191 6.16 -15.75 10.68
C CYS A 191 6.63 -17.15 11.12
N THR A 192 7.18 -17.93 10.19
CA THR A 192 7.87 -19.16 10.55
C THR A 192 8.99 -18.74 11.48
N GLU A 193 8.88 -19.21 12.73
CA GLU A 193 9.79 -19.00 13.83
C GLU A 193 11.24 -19.29 13.40
N LEU A 194 11.95 -18.27 12.94
CA LEU A 194 13.39 -18.33 12.81
C LEU A 194 13.95 -17.51 13.98
N LYS A 195 14.22 -18.24 15.07
CA LYS A 195 15.01 -17.76 16.20
C LYS A 195 16.32 -17.19 15.67
N GLY A 196 16.56 -15.87 15.84
CA GLY A 196 17.94 -15.36 15.85
C GLY A 196 18.30 -14.09 15.08
N SER A 197 17.42 -13.10 14.87
CA SER A 197 17.92 -11.75 14.58
C SER A 197 17.03 -10.62 15.13
N ASN A 198 17.68 -9.63 15.76
CA ASN A 198 17.04 -8.48 16.41
C ASN A 198 16.77 -7.31 15.44
N GLN A 199 16.74 -7.57 14.13
CA GLN A 199 16.59 -6.54 13.09
C GLN A 199 15.52 -6.97 12.08
N ALA A 200 14.35 -6.34 12.19
CA ALA A 200 13.25 -6.49 11.24
C ALA A 200 13.22 -5.26 10.31
N LEU A 201 13.26 -5.48 9.00
CA LEU A 201 12.94 -4.43 8.03
C LEU A 201 11.51 -4.67 7.54
N GLN A 202 10.64 -3.70 7.82
CA GLN A 202 9.26 -3.72 7.35
C GLN A 202 9.16 -2.95 6.05
N VAL A 203 8.81 -3.65 4.97
CA VAL A 203 8.38 -3.02 3.72
C VAL A 203 6.88 -3.07 3.72
N MET A 204 6.27 -1.93 4.03
CA MET A 204 4.83 -1.78 3.89
C MET A 204 4.52 -1.28 2.49
N ASN A 205 3.68 -2.01 1.78
CA ASN A 205 3.13 -1.54 0.53
C ASN A 205 1.61 -1.48 0.63
N ARG A 206 1.04 -0.31 0.34
CA ARG A 206 -0.39 -0.22 0.11
C ARG A 206 -0.63 -0.57 -1.35
N SER A 207 -0.78 -1.86 -1.61
CA SER A 207 -1.02 -2.40 -2.94
C SER A 207 -2.43 -2.15 -3.47
N GLU A 208 -3.19 -1.18 -2.96
CA GLU A 208 -4.52 -0.87 -3.47
C GLU A 208 -4.67 0.64 -3.74
N ILE A 209 -3.76 1.15 -4.58
CA ILE A 209 -3.96 2.42 -5.28
C ILE A 209 -4.67 2.15 -6.62
N ILE A 210 -5.74 1.34 -6.62
CA ILE A 210 -6.85 1.46 -7.58
C ILE A 210 -8.15 1.05 -6.86
N LYS A 211 -8.86 2.04 -6.31
CA LYS A 211 -10.28 2.18 -6.64
C LYS A 211 -10.46 3.38 -7.55
N MET A 212 -9.87 3.32 -8.74
CA MET A 212 -10.25 4.24 -9.82
C MET A 212 -11.35 3.59 -10.67
N ILE A 213 -12.58 3.99 -10.36
CA ILE A 213 -13.88 3.72 -11.01
C ILE A 213 -14.65 2.48 -10.52
N GLU A 214 -15.08 2.51 -9.24
CA GLU A 214 -16.32 1.84 -8.79
C GLU A 214 -17.38 2.84 -8.30
N LYS A 215 -17.35 4.09 -8.81
CA LYS A 215 -18.45 5.05 -8.65
C LYS A 215 -19.10 5.54 -9.95
N LEU A 216 -18.79 4.92 -11.10
CA LEU A 216 -19.51 5.20 -12.35
C LEU A 216 -20.14 3.98 -13.05
N TRP A 217 -20.17 2.80 -12.43
CA TRP A 217 -20.99 1.67 -12.92
C TRP A 217 -21.99 1.11 -11.91
N ALA A 218 -21.97 1.56 -10.65
CA ALA A 218 -23.09 1.38 -9.73
C ALA A 218 -24.31 2.30 -10.05
N TYR A 219 -24.22 3.15 -11.09
CA TYR A 219 -25.30 4.04 -11.53
C TYR A 219 -25.94 3.65 -12.89
N ARG A 220 -25.58 2.50 -13.48
CA ARG A 220 -26.19 2.03 -14.74
C ARG A 220 -26.77 0.60 -14.66
N ARG A 221 -27.27 0.23 -13.48
CA ARG A 221 -28.16 -0.93 -13.28
C ARG A 221 -29.61 -0.54 -12.91
N ASN A 222 -29.95 0.75 -12.90
CA ASN A 222 -31.33 1.25 -12.73
C ASN A 222 -31.81 2.09 -13.93
N ALA A 223 -31.24 1.88 -15.12
CA ALA A 223 -31.67 2.56 -16.35
C ALA A 223 -31.83 1.58 -17.53
N ALA A 224 -32.15 0.33 -17.21
CA ALA A 224 -32.60 -0.69 -18.13
C ALA A 224 -33.63 -1.57 -17.40
N ASP A 225 -34.68 -0.91 -16.93
CA ASP A 225 -36.06 -1.40 -16.87
C ASP A 225 -36.93 -0.28 -17.50
#